data_AF-H2Y7K0-F1
#
_entry.id   AF-H2Y7K0-F1
#
_cell.length_a   1.000
_cell.length_b   1.000
_cell.length_c   1.000
_cell.angle_alpha   90.00
_cell.angle_beta   90.00
_cell.angle_gamma   90.00
#
_symmetry.space_group_name_H-M   'P 1'
#
loop_
_entity.id
_entity.type
_entity.pdbx_description
1 polymer ?
#
loop_
_entity_poly.entity_id
_entity_poly.type
_entity_poly.pdbx_seq_one_letter_code
_entity_poly.pdbx_strand_id
1 'polypeptide(L)'
;MDELHIKVPAAFDIDVLTSRSEFTSVTDLESTTASIKAQDGDIFVKNIKSGDIKLIANRGGISCKKLLQGNILINAASKIRTDRLQGPIIELKSDSDIHTQDVYAEEVTITSKETVGIKSIHGKSKVFSEESDVIIGTVEGESEVQAENGTANL
;
A
#
# COMPACT_ATOMS: atom_id res chain seq x y z
N MET A 1 -23.72 7.47 -13.71
CA MET A 1 -22.49 7.07 -13.02
C MET A 1 -21.54 6.74 -14.14
N ASP A 2 -20.56 7.60 -14.36
CA ASP A 2 -19.73 7.52 -15.56
C ASP A 2 -18.45 6.80 -15.17
N GLU A 3 -18.30 5.56 -15.64
CA GLU A 3 -17.10 4.77 -15.41
C GLU A 3 -16.11 5.00 -16.55
N LEU A 4 -14.87 5.38 -16.21
CA LEU A 4 -13.78 5.51 -17.17
C LEU A 4 -12.92 4.24 -17.13
N HIS A 5 -13.00 3.42 -18.17
CA HIS A 5 -12.19 2.22 -18.32
C HIS A 5 -11.03 2.50 -19.28
N ILE A 6 -9.80 2.49 -18.76
CA ILE A 6 -8.58 2.68 -19.56
C ILE A 6 -7.88 1.33 -19.68
N LYS A 7 -7.71 0.84 -20.91
CA LYS A 7 -6.90 -0.33 -21.22
C LYS A 7 -5.58 0.11 -21.84
N VAL A 8 -4.49 -0.08 -21.11
CA VAL A 8 -3.13 0.18 -21.61
C VAL A 8 -2.48 -1.11 -22.13
N PRO A 9 -1.61 -1.04 -23.16
CA PRO A 9 -0.80 -2.19 -23.56
C PRO A 9 0.18 -2.58 -22.45
N ALA A 10 0.71 -3.81 -22.51
CA ALA A 10 1.78 -4.24 -21.62
C ALA A 10 3.04 -3.36 -21.81
N ALA A 11 3.79 -3.13 -20.73
CA ALA A 11 5.02 -2.35 -20.67
C ALA A 11 4.89 -0.83 -20.91
N PHE A 12 3.69 -0.27 -20.74
CA PHE A 12 3.49 1.18 -20.73
C PHE A 12 3.38 1.72 -19.31
N ASP A 13 3.99 2.88 -19.10
CA ASP A 13 3.86 3.63 -17.87
C ASP A 13 2.47 4.28 -17.77
N ILE A 14 1.94 4.35 -16.56
CA ILE A 14 0.67 5.02 -16.29
C ILE A 14 0.84 6.17 -15.29
N ASP A 15 0.20 7.30 -15.58
CA ASP A 15 -0.05 8.37 -14.61
C ASP A 15 -1.55 8.70 -14.64
N VAL A 16 -2.26 8.30 -13.60
CA VAL A 16 -3.70 8.48 -13.46
C VAL A 16 -3.95 9.50 -12.36
N LEU A 17 -4.63 10.60 -12.71
CA LEU A 17 -5.10 11.61 -11.76
C LEU A 17 -6.61 11.73 -11.84
N THR A 18 -7.29 11.42 -10.74
CA THR A 18 -8.75 11.57 -10.62
C THR A 18 -9.07 12.62 -9.56
N SER A 19 -9.93 13.58 -9.90
CA SER A 19 -10.27 14.69 -8.99
C SER A 19 -11.64 14.57 -8.33
N ARG A 20 -12.59 13.88 -8.99
CA ARG A 20 -13.98 13.70 -8.54
C ARG A 20 -14.51 12.33 -8.94
N SER A 21 -13.70 11.30 -8.70
CA SER A 21 -14.14 9.92 -8.86
C SER A 21 -14.45 9.35 -7.48
N GLU A 22 -15.50 8.56 -7.33
CA GLU A 22 -15.68 7.79 -6.09
C GLU A 22 -14.68 6.63 -6.02
N PHE A 23 -14.21 6.16 -7.18
CA PHE A 23 -13.42 4.94 -7.29
C PHE A 23 -12.49 4.97 -8.52
N THR A 24 -11.24 4.54 -8.34
CA THR A 24 -10.26 4.41 -9.43
C THR A 24 -9.68 3.01 -9.40
N SER A 25 -9.83 2.24 -10.48
CA SER A 25 -9.33 0.86 -10.57
C SER A 25 -8.28 0.67 -11.66
N VAL A 26 -7.17 0.01 -11.32
CA VAL A 26 -6.16 -0.44 -12.28
C VAL A 26 -5.81 -1.90 -12.02
N THR A 27 -5.80 -2.75 -13.05
CA THR A 27 -5.58 -4.18 -12.89
C THR A 27 -4.64 -4.73 -13.96
N ASP A 28 -3.83 -5.73 -13.58
CA ASP A 28 -3.00 -6.52 -14.50
C ASP A 28 -2.04 -5.66 -15.36
N LEU A 29 -1.25 -4.82 -14.69
CA LEU A 29 -0.27 -3.93 -15.30
C LEU A 29 1.15 -4.46 -15.13
N GLU A 30 1.95 -4.35 -16.19
CA GLU A 30 3.39 -4.46 -16.16
C GLU A 30 4.00 -3.22 -16.80
N SER A 31 4.84 -2.48 -16.07
CA SER A 31 5.33 -1.15 -16.48
C SER A 31 6.73 -0.84 -15.91
N THR A 32 7.32 0.29 -16.29
CA THR A 32 8.50 0.82 -15.59
C THR A 32 8.04 1.66 -14.41
N THR A 33 7.00 2.48 -14.62
CA THR A 33 6.41 3.35 -13.59
C THR A 33 4.88 3.26 -13.57
N ALA A 34 4.29 3.30 -12.38
CA ALA A 34 2.85 3.36 -12.18
C ALA A 34 2.50 4.38 -11.10
N SER A 35 1.93 5.52 -11.49
CA SER A 35 1.46 6.59 -10.61
C SER A 35 -0.05 6.68 -10.67
N ILE A 36 -0.74 6.51 -9.54
CA ILE A 36 -2.20 6.63 -9.44
C ILE A 36 -2.51 7.53 -8.25
N LYS A 37 -3.20 8.63 -8.52
CA LYS A 37 -3.56 9.64 -7.52
C LYS A 37 -5.06 9.94 -7.61
N ALA A 38 -5.75 9.79 -6.49
CA ALA A 38 -7.14 10.15 -6.32
C ALA A 38 -7.24 11.29 -5.30
N GLN A 39 -7.82 12.42 -5.72
CA GLN A 39 -8.08 13.54 -4.81
C GLN A 39 -9.24 13.21 -3.86
N ASP A 40 -10.29 12.64 -4.42
CA ASP A 40 -11.46 12.12 -3.73
C ASP A 40 -11.64 10.66 -4.19
N GLY A 41 -12.13 9.80 -3.31
CA GLY A 41 -12.45 8.41 -3.63
C GLY A 41 -11.31 7.41 -3.42
N ASP A 42 -11.66 6.13 -3.53
CA ASP A 42 -10.76 5.00 -3.25
C ASP A 42 -9.94 4.60 -4.47
N ILE A 43 -8.75 4.07 -4.23
CA ILE A 43 -7.93 3.41 -5.25
C ILE A 43 -7.97 1.90 -5.04
N PHE A 44 -8.30 1.17 -6.10
CA PHE A 44 -8.20 -0.27 -6.15
C PHE A 44 -7.17 -0.68 -7.20
N VAL A 45 -6.18 -1.47 -6.77
CA VAL A 45 -5.21 -2.07 -7.70
C VAL A 45 -5.17 -3.57 -7.54
N LYS A 46 -4.85 -4.27 -8.63
CA LYS A 46 -4.76 -5.73 -8.62
C LYS A 46 -3.66 -6.22 -9.55
N ASN A 47 -2.73 -7.02 -9.02
CA ASN A 47 -1.69 -7.69 -9.82
C ASN A 47 -0.88 -6.70 -10.67
N ILE A 48 -0.21 -5.75 -10.02
CA ILE A 48 0.59 -4.70 -10.66
C ILE A 48 2.08 -5.02 -10.44
N LYS A 49 2.86 -4.98 -11.51
CA LYS A 49 4.32 -5.13 -11.47
C LYS A 49 4.95 -3.92 -12.15
N SER A 50 5.80 -3.20 -11.44
CA SER A 50 6.46 -2.02 -11.97
C SER A 50 7.83 -1.84 -11.33
N GLY A 51 8.71 -1.07 -11.96
CA GLY A 51 9.93 -0.62 -11.28
C GLY A 51 9.58 0.24 -10.08
N ASP A 52 8.78 1.28 -10.31
CA ASP A 52 8.26 2.18 -9.27
C ASP A 52 6.72 2.21 -9.28
N ILE A 53 6.12 2.22 -8.09
CA ILE A 53 4.68 2.27 -7.86
C ILE A 53 4.37 3.34 -6.84
N LYS A 54 3.47 4.26 -7.20
CA LYS A 54 3.03 5.36 -6.34
C LYS A 54 1.51 5.43 -6.33
N LEU A 55 0.90 5.12 -5.18
CA LEU A 55 -0.55 5.18 -4.97
C LEU A 55 -0.86 6.25 -3.91
N ILE A 56 -1.64 7.27 -4.26
CA ILE A 56 -2.02 8.34 -3.33
C ILE A 56 -3.53 8.56 -3.35
N ALA A 57 -4.19 8.32 -2.21
CA ALA A 57 -5.60 8.63 -2.01
C ALA A 57 -5.75 9.73 -0.95
N ASN A 58 -5.96 10.97 -1.38
CA ASN A 58 -5.99 12.14 -0.49
C ASN A 58 -7.25 12.18 0.39
N ARG A 59 -8.37 11.63 -0.09
CA ARG A 59 -9.64 11.49 0.65
C ARG A 59 -10.30 10.16 0.32
N GLY A 60 -9.59 9.08 0.63
CA GLY A 60 -10.04 7.71 0.41
C GLY A 60 -9.04 6.69 0.95
N GLY A 61 -9.38 5.42 0.82
CA GLY A 61 -8.54 4.28 1.13
C GLY A 61 -7.87 3.71 -0.12
N ILE A 62 -6.99 2.73 0.12
CA ILE A 62 -6.30 2.01 -0.95
C ILE A 62 -6.41 0.51 -0.71
N SER A 63 -6.86 -0.24 -1.72
CA SER A 63 -6.87 -1.70 -1.66
C SER A 63 -6.05 -2.32 -2.79
N CYS A 64 -5.06 -3.11 -2.43
CA CYS A 64 -4.17 -3.81 -3.34
C CYS A 64 -4.45 -5.32 -3.25
N LYS A 65 -4.94 -5.91 -4.34
CA LYS A 65 -5.26 -7.34 -4.40
C LYS A 65 -4.22 -8.14 -5.16
N LYS A 66 -4.01 -9.38 -4.72
CA LYS A 66 -2.95 -10.27 -5.21
C LYS A 66 -1.56 -9.67 -4.98
N LEU A 67 -0.79 -9.47 -6.05
CA LEU A 67 0.60 -9.02 -6.00
C LEU A 67 0.71 -7.53 -6.35
N LEU A 68 1.47 -6.80 -5.54
CA LEU A 68 2.03 -5.50 -5.90
C LEU A 68 3.55 -5.64 -5.85
N GLN A 69 4.24 -5.50 -6.99
CA GLN A 69 5.67 -5.74 -7.09
C GLN A 69 6.43 -4.51 -7.63
N GLY A 70 7.45 -4.04 -6.91
CA GLY A 70 8.28 -2.89 -7.28
C GLY A 70 8.81 -2.11 -6.07
N ASN A 71 9.37 -0.92 -6.30
CA ASN A 71 9.51 0.08 -5.24
C ASN A 71 8.12 0.69 -4.98
N ILE A 72 7.58 0.48 -3.79
CA ILE A 72 6.17 0.76 -3.50
C ILE A 72 6.06 1.92 -2.52
N LEU A 73 5.32 2.95 -2.91
CA LEU A 73 4.88 4.04 -2.04
C LEU A 73 3.35 4.09 -2.07
N ILE A 74 2.73 3.89 -0.90
CA ILE A 74 1.29 4.00 -0.72
C ILE A 74 1.00 5.02 0.38
N ASN A 75 0.22 6.04 0.06
CA ASN A 75 -0.24 7.05 1.01
C ASN A 75 -1.76 7.20 0.90
N ALA A 76 -2.48 7.00 2.00
CA ALA A 76 -3.93 7.10 2.03
C ALA A 76 -4.42 7.89 3.26
N ALA A 77 -5.42 8.75 3.07
CA ALA A 77 -6.09 9.39 4.22
C ALA A 77 -7.00 8.43 5.00
N SER A 78 -7.34 7.28 4.41
CA SER A 78 -8.09 6.22 5.07
C SER A 78 -7.36 4.88 4.93
N LYS A 79 -8.08 3.80 5.20
CA LYS A 79 -7.56 2.45 5.37
C LYS A 79 -6.77 1.94 4.17
N ILE A 80 -5.61 1.33 4.44
CA ILE A 80 -4.84 0.57 3.44
C ILE A 80 -5.06 -0.92 3.67
N ARG A 81 -5.38 -1.67 2.60
CA ARG A 81 -5.48 -3.13 2.64
C ARG A 81 -4.70 -3.76 1.50
N THR A 82 -3.74 -4.61 1.81
CA THR A 82 -2.93 -5.30 0.80
C THR A 82 -2.91 -6.80 1.03
N ASP A 83 -2.88 -7.58 -0.06
CA ASP A 83 -2.66 -9.02 0.03
C ASP A 83 -1.14 -9.28 0.09
N ARG A 84 -0.40 -9.14 -1.02
CA ARG A 84 1.06 -9.35 -1.07
C ARG A 84 1.80 -8.17 -1.66
N LEU A 85 2.81 -7.69 -0.94
CA LEU A 85 3.75 -6.67 -1.40
C LEU A 85 5.15 -7.28 -1.57
N GLN A 86 5.84 -6.96 -2.67
CA GLN A 86 7.17 -7.48 -2.94
C GLN A 86 8.06 -6.45 -3.63
N GLY A 87 9.27 -6.24 -3.15
CA GLY A 87 10.24 -5.39 -3.86
C GLY A 87 11.36 -4.88 -2.96
N PRO A 88 12.26 -4.03 -3.47
CA PRO A 88 13.40 -3.56 -2.70
C PRO A 88 12.96 -2.68 -1.52
N ILE A 89 12.11 -1.68 -1.81
CA ILE A 89 11.67 -0.66 -0.85
C ILE A 89 10.14 -0.61 -0.83
N ILE A 90 9.55 -0.67 0.37
CA ILE A 90 8.11 -0.54 0.59
C ILE A 90 7.85 0.51 1.67
N GLU A 91 7.08 1.54 1.31
CA GLU A 91 6.62 2.59 2.22
C GLU A 91 5.08 2.65 2.22
N LEU A 92 4.47 2.45 3.38
CA LEU A 92 3.03 2.60 3.60
C LEU A 92 2.76 3.67 4.65
N LYS A 93 1.91 4.64 4.31
CA LYS A 93 1.45 5.67 5.24
C LYS A 93 -0.06 5.82 5.21
N SER A 94 -0.69 5.82 6.39
CA SER A 94 -2.12 6.09 6.49
C SER A 94 -2.50 6.89 7.73
N ASP A 95 -3.52 7.74 7.60
CA ASP A 95 -4.21 8.38 8.72
C ASP A 95 -5.23 7.46 9.41
N SER A 96 -5.33 6.19 8.99
CA SER A 96 -6.20 5.13 9.55
C SER A 96 -5.47 3.79 9.47
N ASP A 97 -6.17 2.68 9.70
CA ASP A 97 -5.59 1.34 9.76
C ASP A 97 -4.80 0.94 8.50
N ILE A 98 -3.75 0.14 8.70
CA ILE A 98 -3.02 -0.55 7.63
C ILE A 98 -3.10 -2.06 7.89
N HIS A 99 -3.62 -2.81 6.92
CA HIS A 99 -3.60 -4.27 6.97
C HIS A 99 -2.92 -4.88 5.76
N THR A 100 -1.94 -5.75 5.99
CA THR A 100 -1.23 -6.48 4.94
C THR A 100 -1.23 -7.97 5.27
N GLN A 101 -1.28 -8.85 4.27
CA GLN A 101 -1.02 -10.28 4.51
C GLN A 101 0.49 -10.52 4.49
N ASP A 102 1.12 -10.46 3.33
CA ASP A 102 2.53 -10.79 3.19
C ASP A 102 3.34 -9.59 2.65
N VAL A 103 4.47 -9.28 3.28
CA VAL A 103 5.42 -8.25 2.85
C VAL A 103 6.80 -8.86 2.67
N TYR A 104 7.34 -8.83 1.46
CA TYR A 104 8.66 -9.36 1.11
C TYR A 104 9.54 -8.25 0.53
N ALA A 105 10.36 -7.62 1.37
CA ALA A 105 11.25 -6.55 0.90
C ALA A 105 12.60 -6.52 1.57
N GLU A 106 13.51 -5.72 1.05
CA GLU A 106 14.79 -5.44 1.72
C GLU A 106 14.59 -4.40 2.82
N GLU A 107 13.87 -3.32 2.49
CA GLU A 107 13.52 -2.24 3.43
C GLU A 107 12.01 -1.96 3.43
N VAL A 108 11.43 -1.89 4.63
CA VAL A 108 10.01 -1.62 4.85
C VAL A 108 9.84 -0.49 5.86
N THR A 109 9.01 0.49 5.54
CA THR A 109 8.53 1.51 6.48
C THR A 109 7.01 1.54 6.45
N ILE A 110 6.38 1.33 7.61
CA ILE A 110 4.93 1.38 7.76
C ILE A 110 4.59 2.35 8.89
N THR A 111 3.76 3.34 8.60
CA THR A 111 3.33 4.36 9.56
C THR A 111 1.82 4.53 9.47
N SER A 112 1.11 4.27 10.57
CA SER A 112 -0.33 4.47 10.67
C SER A 112 -0.66 5.36 11.87
N LYS A 113 -1.74 6.13 11.78
CA LYS A 113 -2.36 6.73 12.97
C LYS A 113 -3.12 5.71 13.83
N GLU A 114 -3.67 4.68 13.23
CA GLU A 114 -4.49 3.66 13.90
C GLU A 114 -3.77 2.31 13.88
N THR A 115 -4.50 1.19 13.78
CA THR A 115 -3.93 -0.15 13.93
C THR A 115 -3.09 -0.55 12.71
N VAL A 116 -1.93 -1.15 12.95
CA VAL A 116 -1.16 -1.87 11.92
C VAL A 116 -1.31 -3.37 12.13
N GLY A 117 -1.87 -4.08 11.16
CA GLY A 117 -2.00 -5.53 11.17
C GLY A 117 -1.24 -6.18 10.00
N ILE A 118 -0.24 -6.99 10.28
CA ILE A 118 0.60 -7.63 9.26
C ILE A 118 0.65 -9.13 9.55
N LYS A 119 0.29 -9.99 8.60
CA LYS A 119 0.38 -11.43 8.84
C LYS A 119 1.85 -11.90 8.81
N SER A 120 2.63 -11.50 7.81
CA SER A 120 4.04 -11.87 7.68
C SER A 120 4.86 -10.76 7.04
N ILE A 121 6.02 -10.44 7.63
CA ILE A 121 6.96 -9.43 7.12
C ILE A 121 8.38 -10.00 7.07
N HIS A 122 9.04 -9.81 5.93
CA HIS A 122 10.41 -10.19 5.68
C HIS A 122 11.26 -8.97 5.35
N GLY A 123 12.51 -8.96 5.82
CA GLY A 123 13.48 -7.90 5.56
C GLY A 123 13.78 -7.02 6.76
N LYS A 124 14.33 -5.84 6.49
CA LYS A 124 14.53 -4.81 7.50
C LYS A 124 13.30 -3.91 7.56
N SER A 125 12.62 -3.85 8.70
CA SER A 125 11.35 -3.14 8.81
C SER A 125 11.32 -2.13 9.96
N LYS A 126 10.64 -1.01 9.73
CA LYS A 126 10.18 -0.07 10.75
C LYS A 126 8.67 0.03 10.70
N VAL A 127 8.00 -0.29 11.81
CA VAL A 127 6.54 -0.30 11.89
C VAL A 127 6.10 0.56 13.07
N PHE A 128 5.26 1.56 12.80
CA PHE A 128 4.78 2.50 13.80
C PHE A 128 3.25 2.68 13.71
N SER A 129 2.59 2.64 14.87
CA SER A 129 1.24 3.16 15.07
C SER A 129 1.23 4.27 16.13
N GLU A 130 0.44 5.32 15.88
CA GLU A 130 0.28 6.44 16.82
C GLU A 130 -0.74 6.09 17.93
N GLU A 131 -1.99 5.81 17.56
CA GLU A 131 -3.12 5.76 18.50
C GLU A 131 -3.60 4.34 18.84
N SER A 132 -2.99 3.30 18.29
CA SER A 132 -3.49 1.92 18.39
C SER A 132 -2.40 0.87 18.32
N ASP A 133 -2.79 -0.40 18.21
CA ASP A 133 -1.89 -1.55 18.26
C ASP A 133 -1.10 -1.76 16.96
N VAL A 134 0.07 -2.39 17.11
CA VAL A 134 0.75 -3.10 16.03
C VAL A 134 0.63 -4.59 16.29
N ILE A 135 0.13 -5.35 15.31
CA ILE A 135 -0.06 -6.80 15.38
C ILE A 135 0.66 -7.41 14.19
N ILE A 136 1.74 -8.16 14.45
CA ILE A 136 2.50 -8.88 13.42
C ILE A 136 2.46 -10.37 13.72
N GLY A 137 2.12 -11.20 12.74
CA GLY A 137 2.04 -12.65 12.95
C GLY A 137 3.38 -13.38 12.82
N THR A 138 4.24 -12.95 11.89
CA THR A 138 5.56 -13.53 11.69
C THR A 138 6.51 -12.46 11.19
N VAL A 139 7.69 -12.41 11.82
CA VAL A 139 8.78 -11.51 11.47
C VAL A 139 9.98 -12.35 11.07
N GLU A 140 10.54 -12.08 9.89
CA GLU A 140 11.81 -12.64 9.43
C GLU A 140 12.77 -11.52 9.01
N GLY A 141 13.84 -11.30 9.77
CA GLY A 141 14.80 -10.23 9.54
C GLY A 141 14.93 -9.32 10.75
N GLU A 142 15.22 -8.05 10.52
CA GLU A 142 15.42 -7.03 11.56
C GLU A 142 14.20 -6.11 11.62
N SER A 143 13.54 -6.01 12.77
CA SER A 143 12.34 -5.19 12.92
C SER A 143 12.41 -4.25 14.11
N GLU A 144 12.14 -2.97 13.84
CA GLU A 144 11.82 -1.96 14.84
C GLU A 144 10.31 -1.76 14.82
N VAL A 145 9.64 -2.04 15.95
CA VAL A 145 8.18 -1.96 16.05
C VAL A 145 7.80 -1.11 17.25
N GLN A 146 6.93 -0.13 17.03
CA GLN A 146 6.47 0.78 18.06
C GLN A 146 4.96 1.02 17.91
N ALA A 147 4.25 0.98 19.03
CA ALA A 147 2.90 1.52 19.19
C ALA A 147 3.00 2.60 20.26
N GLU A 148 2.65 3.85 19.95
CA GLU A 148 2.78 4.97 20.90
C GLU A 148 1.70 4.91 21.99
N ASN A 149 0.43 4.89 21.59
CA ASN A 149 -0.72 4.77 22.50
C ASN A 149 -1.42 3.40 22.40
N GLY A 150 -0.67 2.34 22.10
CA GLY A 150 -1.17 0.98 21.97
C GLY A 150 -0.17 -0.09 22.39
N THR A 151 -0.39 -1.31 21.94
CA THR A 151 0.47 -2.47 22.20
C THR A 151 1.11 -3.00 20.92
N ALA A 152 2.36 -3.45 21.02
CA ALA A 152 3.04 -4.17 19.95
C ALA A 152 3.02 -5.67 20.25
N ASN A 153 2.30 -6.44 19.44
CA ASN A 153 2.19 -7.90 19.53
C ASN A 153 2.86 -8.53 18.31
N LEU A 154 3.86 -9.37 18.53
CA LEU A 154 4.72 -9.99 17.50
C LEU A 154 4.74 -11.52 17.64
#